data_AF-A2G1C7-F1
#
_entry.id   AF-A2G1C7-F1
#
_cell.length_a   1.000
_cell.length_b   1.000
_cell.length_c   1.000
_cell.angle_alpha   90.00
_cell.angle_beta   90.00
_cell.angle_gamma   90.00
#
_symmetry.space_group_name_H-M   'P 1'
#
loop_
_entity.id
_entity.type
_entity.pdbx_description
1 polymer ?
#
loop_
_entity_poly.entity_id
_entity_poly.type
_entity_poly.pdbx_seq_one_letter_code
_entity_poly.pdbx_strand_id
1 'polypeptide(L)'
;MRHRNIKKYRTPVSSVGNNAVIISKQDWKRMKKEAKHLTPVERENKEKKKEEKKKQKFQEIYEKREAIEANDKIKQEVAKMQQTENQIKKNEAVLAKARSIQNEELDEVKAINTDVLVARIKSLQAAQIIENRKRQEEEKKRAEQEAEILEAHRKEALDIYAERERKRAENQKQMSTFLLQQIEERKKLAEEQRKQRQREIELQQEDYKRAREEERKEQEERIRRNQEFSKQCMEANAAAIRRKQEEKKRELEEDQKLIEFQRQEAEKERKKQEEKRRRQEQREKEIDVLRRQQQKEIDDGEKQDELQMRRVQSENEKKQRDRELSEQERRRKIQEEMRLAREEEIRIKKLRMIEEAKRDREEFQKALEISRKQEEERQRRLEEKRKRDEEYRTYLQNDIRAKIEARNLQPLVDLDEQKHLEDMKKDYIENLESVRDQKVKMLEEEGVPEKYITDLRNRKFRIH
;
A
#
# COMPACT_ATOMS: atom_id res chain seq x y z
N MET A 1 70.24 -8.56 34.00
CA MET A 1 71.58 -8.00 33.70
C MET A 1 72.32 -8.89 32.71
N ARG A 2 73.30 -8.34 31.97
CA ARG A 2 74.14 -9.08 31.03
C ARG A 2 75.01 -10.12 31.75
N HIS A 3 75.10 -11.34 31.21
CA HIS A 3 76.10 -12.32 31.65
C HIS A 3 77.48 -11.92 31.08
N ARG A 4 78.51 -11.79 31.93
CA ARG A 4 79.92 -11.72 31.49
C ARG A 4 80.62 -13.02 31.84
N ASN A 5 81.13 -13.71 30.83
CA ASN A 5 81.91 -14.94 30.99
C ASN A 5 83.24 -14.64 31.71
N ILE A 6 83.55 -15.41 32.75
CA ILE A 6 84.89 -15.50 33.33
C ILE A 6 85.45 -16.87 32.94
N LYS A 7 86.29 -16.90 31.91
CA LYS A 7 87.07 -18.10 31.56
C LYS A 7 88.00 -18.44 32.74
N LYS A 8 87.99 -19.69 33.20
CA LYS A 8 88.91 -20.16 34.25
C LYS A 8 90.16 -20.75 33.61
N TYR A 9 91.32 -20.27 34.03
CA TYR A 9 92.58 -20.93 33.75
C TYR A 9 92.61 -22.31 34.45
N ARG A 10 93.13 -23.32 33.76
CA ARG A 10 93.53 -24.61 34.35
C ARG A 10 95.05 -24.70 34.30
N THR A 11 95.71 -24.51 35.43
CA THR A 11 97.08 -24.99 35.63
C THR A 11 97.02 -26.52 35.83
N PRO A 12 97.78 -27.32 35.07
CA PRO A 12 97.91 -28.74 35.34
C PRO A 12 98.87 -28.95 36.53
N VAL A 13 98.34 -29.33 37.68
CA VAL A 13 99.17 -29.73 38.83
C VAL A 13 99.54 -31.20 38.67
N SER A 14 100.74 -31.44 38.12
CA SER A 14 101.35 -32.77 38.06
C SER A 14 101.93 -33.17 39.42
N SER A 15 101.77 -34.45 39.80
CA SER A 15 102.26 -35.07 41.04
C SER A 15 101.57 -34.62 42.34
N VAL A 16 100.53 -35.37 42.72
CA VAL A 16 100.06 -35.54 44.11
C VAL A 16 99.74 -37.03 44.29
N GLY A 17 100.09 -37.63 45.43
CA GLY A 17 99.92 -39.07 45.67
C GLY A 17 98.47 -39.57 45.60
N ASN A 18 98.30 -40.87 45.33
CA ASN A 18 97.08 -41.55 44.86
C ASN A 18 95.87 -41.62 45.84
N ASN A 19 95.60 -40.59 46.65
CA ASN A 19 94.40 -40.54 47.52
C ASN A 19 93.85 -39.11 47.75
N ALA A 20 94.03 -38.19 46.80
CA ALA A 20 93.52 -36.82 46.87
C ALA A 20 92.20 -36.62 46.08
N VAL A 21 91.05 -36.49 46.76
CA VAL A 21 89.74 -36.23 46.14
C VAL A 21 89.48 -34.73 46.01
N ILE A 22 89.29 -34.24 44.78
CA ILE A 22 89.06 -32.81 44.50
C ILE A 22 87.56 -32.47 44.64
N ILE A 23 87.15 -31.98 45.81
CA ILE A 23 85.76 -31.60 46.11
C ILE A 23 85.40 -30.26 45.47
N SER A 24 84.21 -30.15 44.86
CA SER A 24 83.76 -28.89 44.23
C SER A 24 83.36 -27.82 45.26
N LYS A 25 83.41 -26.53 44.85
CA LYS A 25 82.99 -25.41 45.71
C LYS A 25 81.48 -25.38 46.00
N GLN A 26 80.67 -26.15 45.25
CA GLN A 26 79.25 -26.36 45.57
C GLN A 26 79.09 -27.49 46.59
N ASP A 27 79.76 -28.63 46.37
CA ASP A 27 79.69 -29.79 47.25
C ASP A 27 80.30 -29.50 48.62
N TRP A 28 81.40 -28.75 48.69
CA TRP A 28 81.96 -28.28 49.96
C TRP A 28 80.97 -27.37 50.73
N LYS A 29 80.24 -26.49 50.04
CA LYS A 29 79.18 -25.68 50.65
C LYS A 29 77.97 -26.51 51.08
N ARG A 30 77.64 -27.57 50.34
CA ARG A 30 76.57 -28.52 50.63
C ARG A 30 76.92 -29.35 51.87
N MET A 31 78.07 -30.03 51.88
CA MET A 31 78.59 -30.77 53.02
C MET A 31 78.70 -29.88 54.26
N LYS A 32 79.24 -28.65 54.16
CA LYS A 32 79.31 -27.70 55.28
C LYS A 32 77.93 -27.19 55.77
N LYS A 33 76.85 -27.43 55.02
CA LYS A 33 75.47 -27.11 55.39
C LYS A 33 74.68 -28.34 55.89
N GLU A 34 75.02 -29.53 55.40
CA GLU A 34 74.43 -30.83 55.80
C GLU A 34 75.08 -31.36 57.09
N ALA A 35 76.40 -31.17 57.27
CA ALA A 35 77.15 -31.51 58.49
C ALA A 35 76.88 -30.56 59.69
N LYS A 36 76.01 -29.56 59.52
CA LYS A 36 75.42 -28.87 60.68
C LYS A 36 74.32 -29.76 61.27
N HIS A 37 74.71 -30.59 62.24
CA HIS A 37 73.78 -31.39 63.04
C HIS A 37 72.83 -30.45 63.80
N LEU A 38 71.61 -30.26 63.27
CA LEU A 38 70.57 -29.50 63.97
C LEU A 38 70.18 -30.25 65.25
N THR A 39 70.16 -29.52 66.36
CA THR A 39 69.67 -29.99 67.66
C THR A 39 68.19 -30.40 67.58
N PRO A 40 67.67 -31.23 68.51
CA PRO A 40 66.26 -31.63 68.49
C PRO A 40 65.29 -30.44 68.42
N VAL A 41 65.56 -29.39 69.20
CA VAL A 41 64.79 -28.13 69.25
C VAL A 41 64.84 -27.39 67.90
N GLU A 42 65.98 -27.38 67.21
CA GLU A 42 66.08 -26.77 65.87
C GLU A 42 65.37 -27.59 64.79
N ARG A 43 65.29 -28.92 64.93
CA ARG A 43 64.48 -29.77 64.03
C ARG A 43 62.99 -29.48 64.21
N GLU A 44 62.52 -29.51 65.46
CA GLU A 44 61.13 -29.23 65.81
C GLU A 44 60.70 -27.83 65.34
N ASN A 45 61.51 -26.80 65.60
CA ASN A 45 61.26 -25.43 65.10
C ASN A 45 61.28 -25.32 63.57
N LYS A 46 62.04 -26.17 62.87
CA LYS A 46 62.07 -26.24 61.40
C LYS A 46 60.87 -27.01 60.85
N GLU A 47 60.24 -27.88 61.63
CA GLU A 47 59.03 -28.60 61.25
C GLU A 47 57.77 -27.80 61.56
N LYS A 48 57.68 -27.14 62.72
CA LYS A 48 56.68 -26.09 62.99
C LYS A 48 56.68 -25.03 61.86
N LYS A 49 57.85 -24.52 61.46
CA LYS A 49 57.98 -23.59 60.31
C LYS A 49 57.71 -24.18 58.91
N LYS A 50 57.64 -25.51 58.76
CA LYS A 50 57.08 -26.16 57.55
C LYS A 50 55.57 -26.29 57.65
N GLU A 51 55.03 -26.61 58.82
CA GLU A 51 53.59 -26.76 59.05
C GLU A 51 52.86 -25.42 59.00
N GLU A 52 53.40 -24.36 59.60
CA GLU A 52 52.94 -22.99 59.43
C GLU A 52 52.83 -22.65 57.93
N LYS A 53 53.86 -22.94 57.14
CA LYS A 53 53.87 -22.71 55.69
C LYS A 53 52.96 -23.64 54.89
N LYS A 54 52.60 -24.82 55.42
CA LYS A 54 51.54 -25.66 54.85
C LYS A 54 50.17 -25.06 55.18
N LYS A 55 49.92 -24.68 56.44
CA LYS A 55 48.67 -24.08 56.93
C LYS A 55 48.38 -22.78 56.18
N GLN A 56 49.35 -21.87 56.08
CA GLN A 56 49.27 -20.65 55.26
C GLN A 56 48.89 -20.95 53.80
N LYS A 57 49.52 -21.94 53.16
CA LYS A 57 49.17 -22.32 51.78
C LYS A 57 47.79 -22.97 51.65
N PHE A 58 47.36 -23.74 52.65
CA PHE A 58 46.00 -24.29 52.68
C PHE A 58 44.95 -23.19 52.89
N GLN A 59 45.24 -22.19 53.74
CA GLN A 59 44.41 -21.00 53.93
C GLN A 59 44.34 -20.18 52.65
N GLU A 60 45.47 -19.85 52.02
CA GLU A 60 45.51 -19.19 50.71
C GLU A 60 44.69 -19.92 49.63
N ILE A 61 44.71 -21.26 49.61
CA ILE A 61 43.94 -22.07 48.65
C ILE A 61 42.44 -22.06 49.01
N TYR A 62 42.11 -22.13 50.30
CA TYR A 62 40.74 -22.07 50.80
C TYR A 62 40.10 -20.71 50.52
N GLU A 63 40.78 -19.61 50.89
CA GLU A 63 40.37 -18.23 50.62
C GLU A 63 40.16 -17.97 49.12
N LYS A 64 41.07 -18.46 48.25
CA LYS A 64 40.93 -18.35 46.79
C LYS A 64 39.73 -19.16 46.28
N ARG A 65 39.47 -20.35 46.85
CA ARG A 65 38.30 -21.16 46.50
C ARG A 65 37.00 -20.52 46.95
N GLU A 66 36.94 -20.03 48.19
CA GLU A 66 35.79 -19.33 48.76
C GLU A 66 35.48 -18.05 47.97
N ALA A 67 36.51 -17.29 47.58
CA ALA A 67 36.35 -16.15 46.69
C ALA A 67 35.82 -16.53 45.29
N ILE A 68 36.21 -17.68 44.73
CA ILE A 68 35.65 -18.17 43.46
C ILE A 68 34.18 -18.57 43.65
N GLU A 69 33.86 -19.37 44.68
CA GLU A 69 32.48 -19.80 44.97
C GLU A 69 31.54 -18.63 45.30
N ALA A 70 32.05 -17.56 45.93
CA ALA A 70 31.33 -16.31 46.14
C ALA A 70 31.10 -15.54 44.83
N ASN A 71 32.13 -15.38 44.00
CA ASN A 71 32.00 -14.73 42.69
C ASN A 71 31.04 -15.49 41.76
N ASP A 72 31.02 -16.82 41.79
CA ASP A 72 30.12 -17.61 40.96
C ASP A 72 28.67 -17.58 41.45
N LYS A 73 28.42 -17.46 42.77
CA LYS A 73 27.09 -17.14 43.31
C LYS A 73 26.60 -15.78 42.81
N ILE A 74 27.45 -14.74 42.91
CA ILE A 74 27.12 -13.38 42.43
C ILE A 74 26.80 -13.40 40.92
N LYS A 75 27.58 -14.10 40.09
CA LYS A 75 27.28 -14.27 38.66
C LYS A 75 25.94 -14.96 38.41
N GLN A 76 25.61 -16.00 39.18
CA GLN A 76 24.32 -16.70 39.05
C GLN A 76 23.15 -15.81 39.47
N GLU A 77 23.30 -14.99 40.51
CA GLU A 77 22.29 -14.03 40.95
C GLU A 77 22.09 -12.91 39.92
N VAL A 78 23.18 -12.33 39.39
CA VAL A 78 23.12 -11.34 38.30
C VAL A 78 22.48 -11.93 37.04
N ALA A 79 22.82 -13.16 36.65
CA ALA A 79 22.20 -13.84 35.50
C ALA A 79 20.70 -14.08 35.71
N LYS A 80 20.27 -14.47 36.92
CA LYS A 80 18.85 -14.60 37.28
C LYS A 80 18.14 -13.25 37.24
N MET A 81 18.72 -12.20 37.81
CA MET A 81 18.16 -10.84 37.79
C MET A 81 17.99 -10.34 36.35
N GLN A 82 18.99 -10.51 35.50
CA GLN A 82 18.90 -10.19 34.06
C GLN A 82 17.84 -11.01 33.33
N GLN A 83 17.67 -12.29 33.65
CA GLN A 83 16.58 -13.10 33.09
C GLN A 83 15.21 -12.59 33.53
N THR A 84 15.02 -12.25 34.81
CA THR A 84 13.76 -11.67 35.30
C THR A 84 13.48 -10.29 34.72
N GLU A 85 14.47 -9.40 34.63
CA GLU A 85 14.33 -8.10 33.94
C GLU A 85 13.94 -8.27 32.48
N ASN A 86 14.59 -9.16 31.75
CA ASN A 86 14.29 -9.39 30.34
C ASN A 86 12.91 -10.03 30.15
N GLN A 87 12.41 -10.80 31.13
CA GLN A 87 11.03 -11.30 31.09
C GLN A 87 10.01 -10.22 31.45
N ILE A 88 10.30 -9.35 32.42
CA ILE A 88 9.49 -8.17 32.75
C ILE A 88 9.36 -7.26 31.53
N LYS A 89 10.48 -6.86 30.91
CA LYS A 89 10.50 -6.01 29.70
C LYS A 89 9.74 -6.63 28.52
N LYS A 90 9.77 -7.96 28.36
CA LYS A 90 8.94 -8.67 27.37
C LYS A 90 7.46 -8.62 27.72
N ASN A 91 7.10 -8.86 28.98
CA ASN A 91 5.71 -8.82 29.43
C ASN A 91 5.14 -7.39 29.31
N GLU A 92 5.93 -6.37 29.67
CA GLU A 92 5.61 -4.94 29.48
C GLU A 92 5.39 -4.61 28.01
N ALA A 93 6.27 -5.05 27.09
CA ALA A 93 6.10 -4.84 25.66
C ALA A 93 4.84 -5.54 25.09
N VAL A 94 4.50 -6.74 25.59
CA VAL A 94 3.26 -7.44 25.23
C VAL A 94 2.03 -6.70 25.76
N LEU A 95 2.06 -6.22 27.01
CA LEU A 95 0.97 -5.42 27.61
C LEU A 95 0.80 -4.07 26.91
N ALA A 96 1.90 -3.39 26.55
CA ALA A 96 1.86 -2.15 25.77
C ALA A 96 1.26 -2.38 24.38
N LYS A 97 1.63 -3.47 23.70
CA LYS A 97 1.00 -3.85 22.42
C LYS A 97 -0.49 -4.19 22.58
N ALA A 98 -0.87 -4.91 23.63
CA ALA A 98 -2.27 -5.23 23.89
C ALA A 98 -3.11 -3.96 24.13
N ARG A 99 -2.61 -3.02 24.96
CA ARG A 99 -3.23 -1.70 25.15
C ARG A 99 -3.31 -0.90 23.85
N SER A 100 -2.27 -0.93 23.01
CA SER A 100 -2.30 -0.27 21.69
C SER A 100 -3.40 -0.83 20.78
N ILE A 101 -3.61 -2.16 20.79
CA ILE A 101 -4.67 -2.80 20.00
C ILE A 101 -6.06 -2.40 20.56
N GLN A 102 -6.25 -2.47 21.88
CA GLN A 102 -7.50 -2.04 22.53
C GLN A 102 -7.82 -0.56 22.25
N ASN A 103 -6.81 0.31 22.23
CA ASN A 103 -6.98 1.72 21.87
C ASN A 103 -7.33 1.88 20.38
N GLU A 104 -6.79 1.07 19.47
CA GLU A 104 -7.16 1.09 18.04
C GLU A 104 -8.52 0.46 17.74
N GLU A 105 -9.07 -0.34 18.66
CA GLU A 105 -10.46 -0.85 18.61
C GLU A 105 -11.52 0.18 19.02
N LEU A 106 -11.15 1.33 19.60
CA LEU A 106 -12.06 2.44 19.91
C LEU A 106 -12.52 3.16 18.63
N ASP A 107 -13.82 3.46 18.50
CA ASP A 107 -14.38 4.04 17.27
C ASP A 107 -13.90 5.48 17.01
N GLU A 108 -13.67 6.28 18.05
CA GLU A 108 -13.03 7.58 17.93
C GLU A 108 -11.60 7.47 17.39
N VAL A 109 -10.86 6.41 17.75
CA VAL A 109 -9.50 6.16 17.25
C VAL A 109 -9.52 5.61 15.83
N LYS A 110 -10.50 4.78 15.45
CA LYS A 110 -10.75 4.43 14.04
C LYS A 110 -11.02 5.70 13.22
N ALA A 111 -11.81 6.64 13.74
CA ALA A 111 -12.09 7.89 13.07
C ALA A 111 -10.85 8.83 12.98
N ILE A 112 -10.02 8.91 14.03
CA ILE A 112 -8.68 9.53 13.95
C ILE A 112 -7.85 8.88 12.85
N ASN A 113 -7.81 7.55 12.77
CA ASN A 113 -7.07 6.82 11.74
C ASN A 113 -7.60 7.11 10.32
N THR A 114 -8.90 7.37 10.14
CA THR A 114 -9.44 7.83 8.84
C THR A 114 -9.00 9.25 8.48
N ASP A 115 -8.95 10.18 9.44
CA ASP A 115 -8.43 11.54 9.20
C ASP A 115 -6.93 11.51 8.83
N VAL A 116 -6.15 10.67 9.51
CA VAL A 116 -4.72 10.43 9.23
C VAL A 116 -4.52 9.90 7.81
N LEU A 117 -5.34 8.95 7.37
CA LEU A 117 -5.31 8.44 6.00
C LEU A 117 -5.68 9.53 4.98
N VAL A 118 -6.70 10.35 5.26
CA VAL A 118 -7.09 11.49 4.42
C VAL A 118 -5.97 12.54 4.34
N ALA A 119 -5.26 12.83 5.44
CA ALA A 119 -4.13 13.74 5.46
C ALA A 119 -2.97 13.25 4.58
N ARG A 120 -2.61 11.97 4.68
CA ARG A 120 -1.62 11.31 3.80
C ARG A 120 -2.02 11.39 2.32
N ILE A 121 -3.28 11.06 2.00
CA ILE A 121 -3.79 11.10 0.62
C ILE A 121 -3.73 12.53 0.05
N LYS A 122 -4.18 13.54 0.82
CA LYS A 122 -4.08 14.97 0.45
C LYS A 122 -2.62 15.38 0.19
N SER A 123 -1.66 14.92 1.00
CA SER A 123 -0.22 15.16 0.82
C SER A 123 0.33 14.55 -0.47
N LEU A 124 0.07 13.26 -0.71
CA LEU A 124 0.51 12.54 -1.90
C LEU A 124 -0.09 13.14 -3.19
N GLN A 125 -1.36 13.55 -3.17
CA GLN A 125 -2.00 14.26 -4.27
C GLN A 125 -1.33 15.61 -4.55
N ALA A 126 -0.98 16.39 -3.52
CA ALA A 126 -0.27 17.65 -3.69
C ALA A 126 1.13 17.45 -4.30
N ALA A 127 1.88 16.44 -3.84
CA ALA A 127 3.16 16.07 -4.43
C ALA A 127 3.03 15.65 -5.91
N GLN A 128 2.05 14.81 -6.24
CA GLN A 128 1.80 14.36 -7.61
C GLN A 128 1.40 15.52 -8.55
N ILE A 129 0.63 16.50 -8.05
CA ILE A 129 0.29 17.71 -8.82
C ILE A 129 1.54 18.56 -9.12
N ILE A 130 2.47 18.67 -8.17
CA ILE A 130 3.75 19.37 -8.37
C ILE A 130 4.63 18.62 -9.38
N GLU A 131 4.72 17.29 -9.27
CA GLU A 131 5.50 16.46 -10.19
C GLU A 131 4.94 16.54 -11.63
N ASN A 132 3.62 16.40 -11.79
CA ASN A 132 2.96 16.47 -13.09
C ASN A 132 3.11 17.86 -13.75
N ARG A 133 3.13 18.96 -12.96
CA ARG A 133 3.42 20.30 -13.48
C ARG A 133 4.85 20.42 -13.99
N LYS A 134 5.84 19.94 -13.23
CA LYS A 134 7.24 19.90 -13.69
C LYS A 134 7.39 19.08 -14.98
N ARG A 135 6.74 17.91 -15.05
CA ARG A 135 6.74 17.07 -16.25
C ARG A 135 6.17 17.81 -17.47
N GLN A 136 5.05 18.51 -17.31
CA GLN A 136 4.47 19.35 -18.38
C GLN A 136 5.36 20.54 -18.78
N GLU A 137 6.12 21.12 -17.85
CA GLU A 137 7.10 22.18 -18.15
C GLU A 137 8.33 21.62 -18.89
N GLU A 138 8.78 20.41 -18.58
CA GLU A 138 9.84 19.72 -19.32
C GLU A 138 9.38 19.28 -20.71
N GLU A 139 8.18 18.71 -20.83
CA GLU A 139 7.58 18.31 -22.12
C GLU A 139 7.45 19.51 -23.07
N LYS A 140 7.03 20.68 -22.56
CA LYS A 140 7.01 21.93 -23.34
C LYS A 140 8.39 22.35 -23.82
N LYS A 141 9.40 22.36 -22.94
CA LYS A 141 10.78 22.72 -23.32
C LYS A 141 11.38 21.76 -24.35
N ARG A 142 11.04 20.47 -24.29
CA ARG A 142 11.44 19.49 -25.32
C ARG A 142 10.74 19.77 -26.65
N ALA A 143 9.44 20.03 -26.65
CA ALA A 143 8.69 20.39 -27.85
C ALA A 143 9.16 21.72 -28.47
N GLU A 144 9.58 22.70 -27.66
CA GLU A 144 10.20 23.96 -28.10
C GLU A 144 11.55 23.69 -28.80
N GLN A 145 12.40 22.82 -28.22
CA GLN A 145 13.68 22.41 -28.83
C GLN A 145 13.49 21.59 -30.12
N GLU A 146 12.53 20.67 -30.15
CA GLU A 146 12.18 19.90 -31.35
C GLU A 146 11.65 20.81 -32.48
N ALA A 147 10.86 21.84 -32.13
CA ALA A 147 10.40 22.84 -33.09
C ALA A 147 11.54 23.72 -33.62
N GLU A 148 12.51 24.11 -32.79
CA GLU A 148 13.71 24.86 -33.22
C GLU A 148 14.57 24.04 -34.19
N ILE A 149 14.78 22.75 -33.91
CA ILE A 149 15.51 21.82 -34.79
C ILE A 149 14.76 21.64 -36.13
N LEU A 150 13.43 21.49 -36.09
CA LEU A 150 12.62 21.38 -37.30
C LEU A 150 12.64 22.67 -38.14
N GLU A 151 12.62 23.84 -37.49
CA GLU A 151 12.83 25.15 -38.11
C GLU A 151 14.22 25.28 -38.77
N ALA A 152 15.27 24.76 -38.12
CA ALA A 152 16.62 24.74 -38.68
C ALA A 152 16.69 23.89 -39.95
N HIS A 153 16.22 22.64 -39.90
CA HIS A 153 16.15 21.76 -41.08
C HIS A 153 15.27 22.33 -42.20
N ARG A 154 14.20 23.07 -41.86
CA ARG A 154 13.39 23.80 -42.87
C ARG A 154 14.19 24.91 -43.57
N LYS A 155 15.06 25.61 -42.85
CA LYS A 155 15.95 26.66 -43.41
C LYS A 155 17.02 26.02 -44.29
N GLU A 156 17.74 25.01 -43.79
CA GLU A 156 18.72 24.22 -44.55
C GLU A 156 18.15 23.68 -45.87
N ALA A 157 16.93 23.11 -45.85
CA ALA A 157 16.27 22.62 -47.04
C ALA A 157 15.98 23.74 -48.06
N LEU A 158 15.52 24.92 -47.60
CA LEU A 158 15.28 26.09 -48.46
C LEU A 158 16.58 26.62 -49.07
N ASP A 159 17.67 26.67 -48.30
CA ASP A 159 18.98 27.09 -48.80
C ASP A 159 19.54 26.12 -49.86
N ILE A 160 19.36 24.80 -49.67
CA ILE A 160 19.68 23.77 -50.67
C ILE A 160 18.85 23.96 -51.97
N TYR A 161 17.58 24.34 -51.86
CA TYR A 161 16.78 24.68 -53.04
C TYR A 161 17.28 25.97 -53.72
N ALA A 162 17.55 27.04 -52.96
CA ALA A 162 18.07 28.29 -53.49
C ALA A 162 19.43 28.12 -54.18
N GLU A 163 20.33 27.30 -53.64
CA GLU A 163 21.58 26.91 -54.31
C GLU A 163 21.33 26.19 -55.64
N ARG A 164 20.40 25.22 -55.66
CA ARG A 164 20.05 24.49 -56.88
C ARG A 164 19.50 25.43 -57.95
N GLU A 165 18.73 26.45 -57.57
CA GLU A 165 18.23 27.46 -58.53
C GLU A 165 19.34 28.41 -59.02
N ARG A 166 20.25 28.86 -58.14
CA ARG A 166 21.45 29.62 -58.55
C ARG A 166 22.28 28.84 -59.57
N LYS A 167 22.59 27.58 -59.27
CA LYS A 167 23.34 26.67 -60.16
C LYS A 167 22.62 26.42 -61.49
N ARG A 168 21.28 26.28 -61.50
CA ARG A 168 20.48 26.23 -62.75
C ARG A 168 20.60 27.54 -63.56
N ALA A 169 20.47 28.69 -62.91
CA ALA A 169 20.52 29.99 -63.57
C ALA A 169 21.93 30.32 -64.12
N GLU A 170 22.98 29.91 -63.42
CA GLU A 170 24.38 29.97 -63.88
C GLU A 170 24.59 29.08 -65.11
N ASN A 171 24.15 27.82 -65.06
CA ASN A 171 24.22 26.91 -66.21
C ASN A 171 23.43 27.45 -67.42
N GLN A 172 22.24 28.03 -67.20
CA GLN A 172 21.46 28.68 -68.27
C GLN A 172 22.19 29.88 -68.88
N LYS A 173 22.86 30.70 -68.06
CA LYS A 173 23.70 31.81 -68.56
C LYS A 173 24.87 31.28 -69.40
N GLN A 174 25.57 30.25 -68.92
CA GLN A 174 26.69 29.62 -69.63
C GLN A 174 26.24 29.02 -70.99
N MET A 175 25.13 28.28 -70.99
CA MET A 175 24.52 27.75 -72.22
C MET A 175 24.10 28.87 -73.18
N SER A 176 23.53 29.96 -72.67
CA SER A 176 23.15 31.13 -73.47
C SER A 176 24.38 31.80 -74.11
N THR A 177 25.47 32.01 -73.36
CA THR A 177 26.72 32.56 -73.90
C THR A 177 27.35 31.65 -74.95
N PHE A 178 27.31 30.33 -74.76
CA PHE A 178 27.82 29.36 -75.73
C PHE A 178 26.98 29.33 -77.01
N LEU A 179 25.64 29.39 -76.91
CA LEU A 179 24.75 29.49 -78.06
C LEU A 179 24.94 30.80 -78.83
N LEU A 180 25.20 31.91 -78.15
CA LEU A 180 25.54 33.19 -78.80
C LEU A 180 26.87 33.08 -79.58
N GLN A 181 27.90 32.46 -78.99
CA GLN A 181 29.16 32.19 -79.69
C GLN A 181 28.95 31.32 -80.94
N GLN A 182 28.19 30.22 -80.84
CA GLN A 182 27.85 29.39 -82.01
C GLN A 182 27.07 30.15 -83.09
N ILE A 183 26.20 31.10 -82.71
CA ILE A 183 25.48 31.96 -83.65
C ILE A 183 26.44 32.93 -84.36
N GLU A 184 27.42 33.50 -83.66
CA GLU A 184 28.45 34.34 -84.26
C GLU A 184 29.39 33.57 -85.19
N GLU A 185 29.82 32.37 -84.82
CA GLU A 185 30.60 31.47 -85.67
C GLU A 185 29.83 31.10 -86.96
N ARG A 186 28.55 30.73 -86.83
CA ARG A 186 27.69 30.45 -87.99
C ARG A 186 27.47 31.67 -88.87
N LYS A 187 27.38 32.88 -88.31
CA LYS A 187 27.33 34.15 -89.08
C LYS A 187 28.61 34.37 -89.87
N LYS A 188 29.78 34.25 -89.23
CA LYS A 188 31.10 34.38 -89.89
C LYS A 188 31.24 33.38 -91.05
N LEU A 189 30.93 32.11 -90.82
CA LEU A 189 30.96 31.08 -91.86
C LEU A 189 29.96 31.38 -93.01
N ALA A 190 28.75 31.88 -92.70
CA ALA A 190 27.78 32.26 -93.72
C ALA A 190 28.22 33.49 -94.54
N GLU A 191 28.96 34.43 -93.94
CA GLU A 191 29.58 35.56 -94.64
C GLU A 191 30.76 35.11 -95.51
N GLU A 192 31.58 34.18 -95.05
CA GLU A 192 32.67 33.59 -95.85
C GLU A 192 32.11 32.83 -97.06
N GLN A 193 31.07 32.01 -96.88
CA GLN A 193 30.37 31.37 -97.99
C GLN A 193 29.70 32.36 -98.96
N ARG A 194 29.24 33.52 -98.47
CA ARG A 194 28.74 34.61 -99.35
C ARG A 194 29.88 35.19 -100.18
N LYS A 195 31.05 35.47 -99.57
CA LYS A 195 32.26 35.96 -100.26
C LYS A 195 32.80 34.93 -101.27
N GLN A 196 32.76 33.63 -100.96
CA GLN A 196 33.10 32.56 -101.89
C GLN A 196 32.17 32.55 -103.10
N ARG A 197 30.84 32.50 -102.89
CA ARG A 197 29.86 32.56 -103.99
C ARG A 197 29.95 33.84 -104.84
N GLN A 198 30.30 34.98 -104.24
CA GLN A 198 30.57 36.21 -105.00
C GLN A 198 31.77 36.05 -105.94
N ARG A 199 32.89 35.50 -105.46
CA ARG A 199 34.07 35.20 -106.30
C ARG A 199 33.78 34.17 -107.38
N GLU A 200 32.97 33.15 -107.09
CA GLU A 200 32.52 32.16 -108.07
C GLU A 200 31.68 32.81 -109.19
N ILE A 201 30.77 33.73 -108.83
CA ILE A 201 29.96 34.50 -109.79
C ILE A 201 30.84 35.47 -110.59
N GLU A 202 31.82 36.12 -109.97
CA GLU A 202 32.78 36.99 -110.66
C GLU A 202 33.61 36.20 -111.70
N LEU A 203 34.14 35.04 -111.31
CA LEU A 203 34.89 34.16 -112.21
C LEU A 203 34.01 33.65 -113.38
N GLN A 204 32.78 33.20 -113.09
CA GLN A 204 31.81 32.80 -114.11
C GLN A 204 31.45 33.95 -115.07
N GLN A 205 31.42 35.20 -114.59
CA GLN A 205 31.22 36.38 -115.45
C GLN A 205 32.44 36.70 -116.31
N GLU A 206 33.67 36.40 -115.86
CA GLU A 206 34.86 36.51 -116.71
C GLU A 206 34.88 35.44 -117.79
N ASP A 207 34.62 34.18 -117.43
CA ASP A 207 34.58 33.08 -118.40
C ASP A 207 33.42 33.24 -119.40
N TYR A 208 32.26 33.73 -118.97
CA TYR A 208 31.15 34.07 -119.88
C TYR A 208 31.52 35.21 -120.85
N LYS A 209 32.32 36.21 -120.43
CA LYS A 209 32.83 37.25 -121.34
C LYS A 209 33.79 36.66 -122.37
N ARG A 210 34.73 35.79 -121.95
CA ARG A 210 35.66 35.08 -122.86
C ARG A 210 34.91 34.25 -123.89
N ALA A 211 33.99 33.39 -123.43
CA ALA A 211 33.16 32.56 -124.30
C ALA A 211 32.34 33.39 -125.29
N ARG A 212 31.80 34.55 -124.89
CA ARG A 212 31.07 35.46 -125.77
C ARG A 212 31.96 36.16 -126.81
N GLU A 213 33.22 36.44 -126.49
CA GLU A 213 34.18 36.97 -127.46
C GLU A 213 34.65 35.90 -128.47
N GLU A 214 34.73 34.64 -128.04
CA GLU A 214 35.00 33.50 -128.92
C GLU A 214 33.80 33.18 -129.81
N GLU A 215 32.59 33.12 -129.26
CA GLU A 215 31.35 32.92 -130.01
C GLU A 215 31.17 34.02 -131.07
N ARG A 216 31.51 35.29 -130.77
CA ARG A 216 31.42 36.36 -131.77
C ARG A 216 32.36 36.13 -132.97
N LYS A 217 33.59 35.64 -132.73
CA LYS A 217 34.53 35.28 -133.80
C LYS A 217 34.02 34.09 -134.62
N GLU A 218 33.47 33.07 -133.97
CA GLU A 218 32.87 31.93 -134.67
C GLU A 218 31.61 32.34 -135.44
N GLN A 219 30.78 33.25 -134.92
CA GLN A 219 29.65 33.82 -135.66
C GLN A 219 30.11 34.64 -136.88
N GLU A 220 31.17 35.45 -136.76
CA GLU A 220 31.77 36.19 -137.88
C GLU A 220 32.26 35.21 -138.98
N GLU A 221 32.95 34.12 -138.63
CA GLU A 221 33.30 33.06 -139.59
C GLU A 221 32.08 32.31 -140.15
N ARG A 222 31.11 31.96 -139.31
CA ARG A 222 29.92 31.21 -139.70
C ARG A 222 29.03 32.02 -140.64
N ILE A 223 28.96 33.34 -140.48
CA ILE A 223 28.27 34.23 -141.43
C ILE A 223 28.96 34.15 -142.80
N ARG A 224 30.30 34.19 -142.85
CA ARG A 224 31.06 34.03 -144.10
C ARG A 224 30.78 32.66 -144.75
N ARG A 225 30.93 31.55 -144.01
CA ARG A 225 30.63 30.20 -144.51
C ARG A 225 29.16 30.04 -144.95
N ASN A 226 28.22 30.68 -144.24
CA ASN A 226 26.80 30.69 -144.60
C ASN A 226 26.49 31.55 -145.84
N GLN A 227 27.25 32.62 -146.13
CA GLN A 227 27.11 33.36 -147.39
C GLN A 227 27.60 32.54 -148.58
N GLU A 228 28.64 31.72 -148.39
CA GLU A 228 29.13 30.75 -149.37
C GLU A 228 28.10 29.62 -149.59
N PHE A 229 27.57 29.02 -148.51
CA PHE A 229 26.55 27.96 -148.57
C PHE A 229 25.17 28.43 -149.04
N SER A 230 24.72 29.64 -148.69
CA SER A 230 23.40 30.16 -149.07
C SER A 230 23.26 30.36 -150.58
N LYS A 231 24.36 30.66 -151.28
CA LYS A 231 24.40 30.63 -152.75
C LYS A 231 24.05 29.24 -153.30
N GLN A 232 24.68 28.20 -152.75
CA GLN A 232 24.45 26.79 -153.13
C GLN A 232 23.05 26.30 -152.74
N CYS A 233 22.52 26.72 -151.58
CA CYS A 233 21.26 26.19 -151.07
C CYS A 233 20.02 26.83 -151.73
N MET A 234 20.14 28.05 -152.27
CA MET A 234 19.12 28.64 -153.15
C MET A 234 18.94 27.87 -154.46
N GLU A 235 19.99 27.22 -154.97
CA GLU A 235 19.94 26.34 -156.15
C GLU A 235 19.15 25.04 -155.87
N ALA A 236 19.05 24.63 -154.59
CA ALA A 236 18.48 23.33 -154.19
C ALA A 236 17.03 23.40 -153.65
N ASN A 237 16.68 24.38 -152.81
CA ASN A 237 15.40 24.37 -152.10
C ASN A 237 14.17 24.63 -153.00
N ALA A 238 14.39 25.04 -154.26
CA ALA A 238 13.35 25.11 -155.30
C ALA A 238 12.66 23.75 -155.59
N ALA A 239 13.25 22.61 -155.15
CA ALA A 239 12.76 21.27 -155.48
C ALA A 239 11.73 20.66 -154.50
N ALA A 240 11.68 21.07 -153.22
CA ALA A 240 11.28 20.13 -152.15
C ALA A 240 9.83 20.21 -151.60
N ILE A 241 9.15 21.37 -151.67
CA ILE A 241 8.00 21.74 -150.78
C ILE A 241 6.69 20.91 -150.94
N ARG A 242 6.62 19.94 -151.84
CA ARG A 242 5.36 19.37 -152.38
C ARG A 242 4.80 18.12 -151.65
N ARG A 243 4.72 18.02 -150.29
CA ARG A 243 4.63 16.65 -149.64
C ARG A 243 3.65 16.22 -148.50
N LYS A 244 3.43 16.88 -147.34
CA LYS A 244 2.79 16.23 -146.13
C LYS A 244 1.99 17.17 -145.20
N GLN A 245 0.95 16.68 -144.51
CA GLN A 245 0.12 17.50 -143.57
C GLN A 245 -0.61 16.78 -142.38
N GLU A 246 -0.55 15.45 -142.20
CA GLU A 246 -1.64 14.67 -141.54
C GLU A 246 -1.27 14.02 -140.17
N GLU A 247 -2.07 14.19 -139.10
CA GLU A 247 -1.71 13.76 -137.71
C GLU A 247 -2.88 13.21 -136.81
N LYS A 248 -2.55 12.66 -135.61
CA LYS A 248 -3.45 11.88 -134.70
C LYS A 248 -4.35 12.71 -133.75
N LYS A 249 -5.51 12.15 -133.37
CA LYS A 249 -6.25 12.36 -132.09
C LYS A 249 -6.85 11.03 -131.58
N ARG A 250 -6.97 10.76 -130.25
CA ARG A 250 -7.89 9.73 -129.68
C ARG A 250 -8.23 9.83 -128.16
N GLU A 251 -7.33 9.42 -127.26
CA GLU A 251 -7.65 8.73 -125.98
C GLU A 251 -8.25 9.56 -124.82
N LEU A 252 -9.08 8.95 -123.95
CA LEU A 252 -9.61 9.55 -122.69
C LEU A 252 -10.25 8.62 -121.60
N GLU A 253 -10.43 7.30 -121.78
CA GLU A 253 -11.54 6.57 -121.10
C GLU A 253 -11.20 5.53 -119.97
N GLU A 254 -11.43 5.82 -118.67
CA GLU A 254 -11.32 4.89 -117.49
C GLU A 254 -12.30 5.21 -116.31
N ASP A 255 -12.29 4.44 -115.18
CA ASP A 255 -13.29 4.47 -114.06
C ASP A 255 -12.71 4.56 -112.59
N GLN A 256 -13.40 4.07 -111.53
CA GLN A 256 -13.65 4.94 -110.34
C GLN A 256 -13.86 4.38 -108.88
N LYS A 257 -14.64 3.32 -108.56
CA LYS A 257 -15.33 3.19 -107.22
C LYS A 257 -14.87 2.02 -106.28
N LEU A 258 -14.83 2.21 -104.93
CA LEU A 258 -14.48 1.13 -103.94
C LEU A 258 -14.84 1.27 -102.41
N ILE A 259 -15.49 2.33 -101.89
CA ILE A 259 -15.08 2.89 -100.55
C ILE A 259 -15.79 2.47 -99.22
N GLU A 260 -16.98 1.86 -99.16
CA GLU A 260 -17.89 2.03 -97.98
C GLU A 260 -17.79 1.10 -96.72
N PHE A 261 -16.89 0.11 -96.62
CA PHE A 261 -17.10 -1.03 -95.68
C PHE A 261 -16.72 -0.85 -94.18
N GLN A 262 -15.86 0.10 -93.79
CA GLN A 262 -15.12 0.01 -92.51
C GLN A 262 -15.69 0.86 -91.34
N ARG A 263 -16.76 0.45 -90.64
CA ARG A 263 -17.38 1.32 -89.59
C ARG A 263 -18.08 0.70 -88.35
N GLN A 264 -17.83 -0.55 -87.91
CA GLN A 264 -18.72 -1.21 -86.91
C GLN A 264 -18.15 -1.82 -85.59
N GLU A 265 -16.85 -1.99 -85.36
CA GLU A 265 -16.39 -2.83 -84.20
C GLU A 265 -16.23 -2.13 -82.82
N ALA A 266 -16.30 -0.81 -82.73
CA ALA A 266 -15.67 -0.07 -81.61
C ALA A 266 -16.37 -0.08 -80.22
N GLU A 267 -17.44 -0.85 -79.98
CA GLU A 267 -18.37 -0.56 -78.86
C GLU A 267 -18.34 -1.52 -77.63
N LYS A 268 -17.60 -2.64 -77.64
CA LYS A 268 -17.92 -3.78 -76.72
C LYS A 268 -17.21 -3.87 -75.36
N GLU A 269 -16.06 -3.23 -75.11
CA GLU A 269 -15.24 -3.58 -73.91
C GLU A 269 -15.37 -2.66 -72.67
N ARG A 270 -15.97 -1.47 -72.78
CA ARG A 270 -15.90 -0.42 -71.72
C ARG A 270 -16.70 -0.65 -70.42
N LYS A 271 -17.25 -1.84 -70.11
CA LYS A 271 -18.30 -2.03 -69.08
C LYS A 271 -18.12 -3.17 -68.05
N LYS A 272 -16.90 -3.65 -67.75
CA LYS A 272 -16.71 -4.82 -66.84
C LYS A 272 -15.62 -4.75 -65.75
N GLN A 273 -15.15 -3.57 -65.35
CA GLN A 273 -14.07 -3.43 -64.33
C GLN A 273 -14.41 -2.56 -63.11
N GLU A 274 -15.70 -2.32 -62.80
CA GLU A 274 -16.10 -1.36 -61.74
C GLU A 274 -16.55 -1.99 -60.40
N GLU A 275 -16.75 -3.30 -60.31
CA GLU A 275 -17.32 -3.96 -59.11
C GLU A 275 -16.34 -4.27 -57.97
N LYS A 276 -15.02 -4.02 -58.12
CA LYS A 276 -13.98 -4.63 -57.28
C LYS A 276 -13.46 -3.80 -56.08
N ARG A 277 -14.20 -2.79 -55.59
CA ARG A 277 -13.69 -1.80 -54.62
C ARG A 277 -14.58 -1.42 -53.42
N ARG A 278 -15.50 -2.27 -52.93
CA ARG A 278 -16.43 -1.88 -51.84
C ARG A 278 -16.74 -2.87 -50.71
N ARG A 279 -15.86 -3.85 -50.44
CA ARG A 279 -15.96 -4.77 -49.26
C ARG A 279 -14.60 -5.07 -48.59
N GLN A 280 -13.82 -4.04 -48.30
CA GLN A 280 -12.59 -4.11 -47.48
C GLN A 280 -12.64 -3.09 -46.31
N GLU A 281 -13.78 -3.00 -45.62
CA GLU A 281 -14.01 -2.03 -44.53
C GLU A 281 -14.61 -2.68 -43.26
N GLN A 282 -14.19 -3.91 -42.93
CA GLN A 282 -14.47 -4.52 -41.63
C GLN A 282 -13.29 -5.37 -41.13
N ARG A 283 -12.94 -5.19 -39.84
CA ARG A 283 -12.09 -6.05 -39.00
C ARG A 283 -10.57 -5.99 -39.21
N GLU A 284 -9.95 -4.88 -38.84
CA GLU A 284 -8.88 -4.79 -37.83
C GLU A 284 -8.96 -3.36 -37.22
N LYS A 285 -8.79 -3.11 -35.91
CA LYS A 285 -8.66 -4.00 -34.76
C LYS A 285 -9.02 -3.27 -33.44
N GLU A 286 -8.92 -4.00 -32.33
CA GLU A 286 -8.41 -3.55 -31.00
C GLU A 286 -7.87 -2.10 -30.95
N ILE A 287 -8.15 -1.25 -29.96
CA ILE A 287 -8.68 -1.42 -28.58
C ILE A 287 -9.30 -0.08 -28.16
N ASP A 288 -10.33 -0.09 -27.29
CA ASP A 288 -10.49 1.01 -26.32
C ASP A 288 -10.90 0.46 -24.95
N VAL A 289 -10.06 0.72 -23.96
CA VAL A 289 -10.01 0.08 -22.63
C VAL A 289 -10.46 1.09 -21.57
N LEU A 290 -10.75 0.64 -20.34
CA LEU A 290 -11.04 1.51 -19.17
C LEU A 290 -12.34 2.36 -19.25
N ARG A 291 -13.49 1.68 -19.37
CA ARG A 291 -14.52 1.85 -18.33
C ARG A 291 -14.24 0.81 -17.24
N ARG A 292 -13.57 1.20 -16.15
CA ARG A 292 -14.17 1.88 -14.99
C ARG A 292 -15.33 1.04 -14.44
N GLN A 293 -15.04 0.05 -13.60
CA GLN A 293 -14.78 0.21 -12.16
C GLN A 293 -16.09 0.24 -11.36
N GLN A 294 -16.61 -0.95 -11.07
CA GLN A 294 -17.68 -1.19 -10.09
C GLN A 294 -17.44 -2.57 -9.48
N GLN A 295 -16.99 -2.60 -8.22
CA GLN A 295 -16.74 -3.82 -7.45
C GLN A 295 -17.09 -3.55 -5.97
N LYS A 296 -18.39 -3.67 -5.65
CA LYS A 296 -18.97 -3.94 -4.31
C LYS A 296 -18.71 -2.90 -3.19
N GLU A 297 -19.32 -2.95 -1.99
CA GLU A 297 -20.53 -3.70 -1.54
C GLU A 297 -21.78 -2.78 -1.63
N ILE A 298 -22.48 -2.25 -0.62
CA ILE A 298 -22.56 -2.45 0.85
C ILE A 298 -23.93 -1.89 1.36
N ASP A 299 -24.31 -2.18 2.61
CA ASP A 299 -25.63 -1.94 3.20
C ASP A 299 -25.82 -0.59 3.92
N ASP A 300 -27.08 -0.23 4.27
CA ASP A 300 -27.45 0.15 5.65
C ASP A 300 -28.98 0.26 5.89
N GLY A 301 -29.42 0.23 7.16
CA GLY A 301 -30.65 0.93 7.62
C GLY A 301 -31.91 0.11 8.00
N GLU A 302 -32.07 -0.20 9.29
CA GLU A 302 -33.32 -0.74 9.89
C GLU A 302 -34.42 0.33 10.13
N LYS A 303 -35.69 -0.10 10.16
CA LYS A 303 -36.70 0.18 11.23
C LYS A 303 -38.13 -0.19 10.82
N GLN A 304 -38.83 -0.96 11.67
CA GLN A 304 -39.95 -0.45 12.49
C GLN A 304 -40.55 -1.57 13.35
N ASP A 305 -40.62 -1.31 14.65
CA ASP A 305 -41.25 -2.18 15.65
C ASP A 305 -42.62 -1.58 16.01
N GLU A 306 -43.70 -2.07 15.39
CA GLU A 306 -45.06 -1.62 15.74
C GLU A 306 -46.14 -2.67 15.39
N LEU A 307 -46.51 -3.52 16.35
CA LEU A 307 -47.93 -3.77 16.69
C LEU A 307 -48.11 -4.57 17.99
N GLN A 308 -49.00 -4.06 18.85
CA GLN A 308 -49.10 -4.41 20.27
C GLN A 308 -49.84 -5.72 20.59
N MET A 309 -49.51 -6.23 21.78
CA MET A 309 -50.34 -7.00 22.70
C MET A 309 -51.87 -6.96 22.47
N ARG A 310 -52.53 -8.13 22.46
CA ARG A 310 -53.95 -8.29 22.87
C ARG A 310 -54.35 -9.77 23.03
N ARG A 311 -54.27 -10.35 24.25
CA ARG A 311 -54.90 -11.65 24.60
C ARG A 311 -54.93 -12.04 26.10
N VAL A 312 -55.38 -11.15 26.99
CA VAL A 312 -55.65 -11.50 28.42
C VAL A 312 -56.94 -10.82 28.90
N GLN A 313 -58.09 -11.52 28.87
CA GLN A 313 -59.33 -11.19 29.62
C GLN A 313 -60.46 -12.21 29.35
N SER A 314 -60.69 -13.17 30.28
CA SER A 314 -62.00 -13.75 30.67
C SER A 314 -61.84 -15.11 31.40
N GLU A 315 -62.30 -15.25 32.66
CA GLU A 315 -62.71 -16.58 33.20
C GLU A 315 -63.46 -16.59 34.57
N ASN A 316 -63.46 -15.52 35.37
CA ASN A 316 -64.08 -15.55 36.72
C ASN A 316 -65.62 -15.48 36.68
N GLU A 317 -66.28 -16.53 37.22
CA GLU A 317 -67.73 -16.80 37.08
C GLU A 317 -68.36 -17.52 38.31
N LYS A 318 -69.68 -17.78 38.29
CA LYS A 318 -70.55 -18.00 39.47
C LYS A 318 -70.50 -19.42 40.10
N LYS A 319 -70.32 -19.51 41.44
CA LYS A 319 -70.59 -20.73 42.27
C LYS A 319 -71.02 -20.40 43.72
N GLN A 320 -72.32 -20.25 44.04
CA GLN A 320 -72.79 -20.04 45.43
C GLN A 320 -74.28 -20.43 45.68
N ARG A 321 -74.57 -21.33 46.64
CA ARG A 321 -75.93 -21.89 46.99
C ARG A 321 -76.01 -22.47 48.43
N ASP A 322 -77.19 -22.94 48.87
CA ASP A 322 -77.69 -22.97 50.27
C ASP A 322 -78.21 -24.35 50.80
N ARG A 323 -78.62 -24.43 52.10
CA ARG A 323 -78.98 -25.62 52.95
C ARG A 323 -79.82 -25.17 54.20
N GLU A 324 -80.63 -26.04 54.90
CA GLU A 324 -81.03 -26.05 56.39
C GLU A 324 -82.38 -26.75 56.82
N LEU A 325 -82.58 -27.13 58.14
CA LEU A 325 -83.84 -27.29 59.02
C LEU A 325 -84.22 -28.62 59.83
N SER A 326 -84.78 -28.51 61.09
CA SER A 326 -85.73 -29.41 61.94
C SER A 326 -85.32 -30.21 63.26
N GLU A 327 -86.26 -30.41 64.27
CA GLU A 327 -86.19 -31.25 65.57
C GLU A 327 -87.57 -31.35 66.40
N GLN A 328 -87.80 -32.29 67.40
CA GLN A 328 -88.50 -32.13 68.76
C GLN A 328 -89.07 -33.39 69.59
N GLU A 329 -89.26 -33.22 70.95
CA GLU A 329 -90.36 -33.72 71.90
C GLU A 329 -90.16 -34.86 73.01
N ARG A 330 -91.12 -34.98 73.98
CA ARG A 330 -91.53 -36.11 74.92
C ARG A 330 -90.76 -36.44 76.25
N ARG A 331 -91.37 -36.33 77.48
CA ARG A 331 -90.87 -36.78 78.84
C ARG A 331 -92.02 -36.98 79.93
N ARG A 332 -91.87 -37.72 81.09
CA ARG A 332 -92.89 -37.77 82.25
C ARG A 332 -92.52 -38.13 83.76
N LYS A 333 -93.03 -39.21 84.43
CA LYS A 333 -93.40 -39.34 85.91
C LYS A 333 -92.58 -40.36 86.80
N ILE A 334 -92.40 -40.12 88.14
CA ILE A 334 -91.34 -40.78 88.99
C ILE A 334 -91.48 -40.91 90.58
N GLN A 335 -92.62 -40.69 91.28
CA GLN A 335 -92.57 -40.10 92.67
C GLN A 335 -92.46 -40.89 94.02
N GLU A 336 -92.98 -42.11 94.28
CA GLU A 336 -93.27 -42.54 95.69
C GLU A 336 -92.19 -43.37 96.43
N GLU A 337 -91.28 -44.06 95.74
CA GLU A 337 -90.17 -44.83 96.36
C GLU A 337 -89.21 -43.95 97.20
N MET A 338 -89.39 -42.64 97.14
CA MET A 338 -88.56 -41.60 97.75
C MET A 338 -88.76 -41.38 99.26
N ARG A 339 -89.59 -42.14 100.00
CA ARG A 339 -89.81 -41.86 101.45
C ARG A 339 -88.94 -42.65 102.43
N LEU A 340 -88.98 -43.99 102.42
CA LEU A 340 -88.09 -44.77 103.32
C LEU A 340 -86.62 -44.65 102.90
N ALA A 341 -86.38 -44.42 101.60
CA ALA A 341 -85.08 -43.99 101.08
C ALA A 341 -84.51 -42.80 101.86
N ARG A 342 -85.32 -41.83 102.32
CA ARG A 342 -84.83 -40.60 102.96
C ARG A 342 -84.14 -40.78 104.31
N GLU A 343 -84.49 -41.79 105.11
CA GLU A 343 -83.90 -41.91 106.46
C GLU A 343 -82.53 -42.60 106.40
N GLU A 344 -82.42 -43.66 105.58
CA GLU A 344 -81.13 -44.25 105.23
C GLU A 344 -80.28 -43.26 104.41
N GLU A 345 -80.90 -42.50 103.49
CA GLU A 345 -80.27 -41.36 102.81
C GLU A 345 -79.76 -40.36 103.84
N ILE A 346 -80.52 -39.90 104.84
CA ILE A 346 -80.05 -38.93 105.84
C ILE A 346 -78.81 -39.45 106.60
N ARG A 347 -78.74 -40.74 106.93
CA ARG A 347 -77.56 -41.32 107.59
C ARG A 347 -76.36 -41.40 106.64
N ILE A 348 -76.58 -41.93 105.43
CA ILE A 348 -75.56 -42.03 104.38
C ILE A 348 -75.09 -40.62 103.95
N LYS A 349 -75.97 -39.64 103.94
CA LYS A 349 -75.75 -38.22 103.61
C LYS A 349 -74.95 -37.50 104.68
N LYS A 350 -75.12 -37.84 105.97
CA LYS A 350 -74.23 -37.32 107.04
C LYS A 350 -72.80 -37.86 106.90
N LEU A 351 -72.63 -39.14 106.57
CA LEU A 351 -71.30 -39.71 106.31
C LEU A 351 -70.70 -39.18 105.00
N ARG A 352 -71.49 -39.13 103.92
CA ARG A 352 -71.11 -38.51 102.65
C ARG A 352 -70.70 -37.05 102.86
N MET A 353 -71.48 -36.23 103.56
CA MET A 353 -71.11 -34.83 103.87
C MET A 353 -69.77 -34.69 104.59
N ILE A 354 -69.33 -35.68 105.37
CA ILE A 354 -68.02 -35.68 106.04
C ILE A 354 -66.90 -36.12 105.08
N GLU A 355 -67.17 -37.05 104.16
CA GLU A 355 -66.23 -37.40 103.08
C GLU A 355 -66.14 -36.32 101.99
N GLU A 356 -67.27 -35.71 101.66
CA GLU A 356 -67.47 -34.61 100.72
C GLU A 356 -66.75 -33.38 101.26
N ALA A 357 -67.01 -32.93 102.50
CA ALA A 357 -66.24 -31.86 103.13
C ALA A 357 -64.73 -32.15 103.31
N LYS A 358 -64.26 -33.41 103.16
CA LYS A 358 -62.84 -33.75 103.03
C LYS A 358 -62.35 -33.66 101.59
N ARG A 359 -63.09 -34.23 100.62
CA ARG A 359 -62.83 -34.10 99.18
C ARG A 359 -62.83 -32.64 98.76
N ASP A 360 -63.85 -31.86 99.13
CA ASP A 360 -63.95 -30.41 98.94
C ASP A 360 -62.71 -29.67 99.46
N ARG A 361 -62.18 -30.05 100.63
CA ARG A 361 -60.96 -29.44 101.18
C ARG A 361 -59.71 -29.81 100.39
N GLU A 362 -59.57 -31.07 99.99
CA GLU A 362 -58.47 -31.50 99.14
C GLU A 362 -58.57 -30.91 97.72
N GLU A 363 -59.76 -30.84 97.16
CA GLU A 363 -60.05 -30.26 95.83
C GLU A 363 -59.87 -28.75 95.84
N PHE A 364 -60.26 -28.06 96.93
CA PHE A 364 -59.95 -26.66 97.14
C PHE A 364 -58.44 -26.41 97.29
N GLN A 365 -57.70 -27.29 97.98
CA GLN A 365 -56.24 -27.22 98.02
C GLN A 365 -55.60 -27.48 96.66
N LYS A 366 -56.04 -28.52 95.94
CA LYS A 366 -55.60 -28.82 94.56
C LYS A 366 -55.93 -27.66 93.61
N ALA A 367 -57.10 -27.03 93.75
CA ALA A 367 -57.52 -25.85 92.98
C ALA A 367 -56.69 -24.60 93.34
N LEU A 368 -56.33 -24.40 94.61
CA LEU A 368 -55.39 -23.35 95.03
C LEU A 368 -53.98 -23.56 94.46
N GLU A 369 -53.48 -24.80 94.43
CA GLU A 369 -52.21 -25.12 93.79
C GLU A 369 -52.26 -24.93 92.27
N ILE A 370 -53.33 -25.39 91.61
CA ILE A 370 -53.54 -25.19 90.17
C ILE A 370 -53.63 -23.70 89.85
N SER A 371 -54.37 -22.92 90.66
CA SER A 371 -54.49 -21.47 90.51
C SER A 371 -53.15 -20.76 90.69
N ARG A 372 -52.34 -21.14 91.71
CA ARG A 372 -50.97 -20.63 91.88
C ARG A 372 -50.07 -20.98 90.68
N LYS A 373 -50.08 -22.24 90.22
CA LYS A 373 -49.31 -22.69 89.04
C LYS A 373 -49.75 -21.96 87.76
N GLN A 374 -51.05 -21.70 87.59
CA GLN A 374 -51.59 -20.90 86.47
C GLN A 374 -51.18 -19.42 86.56
N GLU A 375 -51.12 -18.84 87.75
CA GLU A 375 -50.64 -17.46 87.95
C GLU A 375 -49.13 -17.36 87.69
N GLU A 376 -48.33 -18.31 88.20
CA GLU A 376 -46.89 -18.42 87.91
C GLU A 376 -46.60 -18.60 86.41
N GLU A 377 -47.36 -19.46 85.72
CA GLU A 377 -47.27 -19.56 84.25
C GLU A 377 -47.70 -18.28 83.55
N ARG A 378 -48.75 -17.58 84.02
CA ARG A 378 -49.19 -16.31 83.43
C ARG A 378 -48.13 -15.22 83.59
N GLN A 379 -47.51 -15.13 84.78
CA GLN A 379 -46.37 -14.25 85.06
C GLN A 379 -45.19 -14.56 84.13
N ARG A 380 -44.78 -15.84 84.01
CA ARG A 380 -43.68 -16.24 83.11
C ARG A 380 -43.99 -15.94 81.64
N ARG A 381 -45.20 -16.26 81.15
CA ARG A 381 -45.64 -15.94 79.78
C ARG A 381 -45.67 -14.43 79.52
N LEU A 382 -46.01 -13.61 80.52
CA LEU A 382 -45.95 -12.14 80.46
C LEU A 382 -44.50 -11.63 80.42
N GLU A 383 -43.60 -12.18 81.24
CA GLU A 383 -42.17 -11.84 81.19
C GLU A 383 -41.52 -12.25 79.87
N GLU A 384 -41.76 -13.46 79.38
CA GLU A 384 -41.23 -13.92 78.10
C GLU A 384 -41.76 -13.07 76.95
N LYS A 385 -43.04 -12.68 76.99
CA LYS A 385 -43.60 -11.78 75.97
C LYS A 385 -42.93 -10.40 76.08
N ARG A 386 -42.78 -9.85 77.28
CA ARG A 386 -42.05 -8.59 77.49
C ARG A 386 -40.62 -8.64 76.95
N LYS A 387 -39.87 -9.69 77.26
CA LYS A 387 -38.50 -9.90 76.76
C LYS A 387 -38.48 -9.94 75.23
N ARG A 388 -39.39 -10.68 74.60
CA ARG A 388 -39.54 -10.72 73.13
C ARG A 388 -39.97 -9.36 72.53
N ASP A 389 -40.88 -8.64 73.18
CA ASP A 389 -41.32 -7.30 72.75
C ASP A 389 -40.21 -6.24 72.93
N GLU A 390 -39.34 -6.39 73.93
CA GLU A 390 -38.15 -5.56 74.21
C GLU A 390 -37.00 -5.88 73.23
N GLU A 391 -36.71 -7.16 72.98
CA GLU A 391 -35.79 -7.63 71.93
C GLU A 391 -36.23 -7.14 70.55
N TYR A 392 -37.50 -7.33 70.17
CA TYR A 392 -38.04 -6.86 68.90
C TYR A 392 -37.96 -5.33 68.76
N ARG A 393 -38.19 -4.57 69.86
CA ARG A 393 -37.98 -3.11 69.87
C ARG A 393 -36.54 -2.70 69.63
N THR A 394 -35.57 -3.36 70.26
CA THR A 394 -34.14 -3.05 70.06
C THR A 394 -33.68 -3.42 68.65
N TYR A 395 -34.13 -4.57 68.11
CA TYR A 395 -33.93 -4.94 66.71
C TYR A 395 -34.49 -3.87 65.75
N LEU A 396 -35.75 -3.47 65.95
CA LEU A 396 -36.41 -2.48 65.09
C LEU A 396 -35.74 -1.09 65.18
N GLN A 397 -35.27 -0.68 66.37
CA GLN A 397 -34.50 0.56 66.52
C GLN A 397 -33.15 0.51 65.78
N ASN A 398 -32.47 -0.65 65.78
CA ASN A 398 -31.22 -0.83 65.05
C ASN A 398 -31.44 -0.88 63.53
N ASP A 399 -32.49 -1.55 63.06
CA ASP A 399 -32.89 -1.55 61.64
C ASP A 399 -33.26 -0.15 61.14
N ILE A 400 -34.00 0.62 61.94
CA ILE A 400 -34.33 2.03 61.63
C ILE A 400 -33.06 2.89 61.60
N ARG A 401 -32.12 2.73 62.54
CA ARG A 401 -30.83 3.44 62.51
C ARG A 401 -30.03 3.10 61.26
N ALA A 402 -29.82 1.81 60.97
CA ALA A 402 -29.08 1.35 59.81
C ALA A 402 -29.69 1.87 58.49
N LYS A 403 -31.02 1.93 58.38
CA LYS A 403 -31.72 2.51 57.22
C LYS A 403 -31.59 4.02 57.12
N ILE A 404 -31.56 4.75 58.24
CA ILE A 404 -31.29 6.20 58.26
C ILE A 404 -29.83 6.49 57.90
N GLU A 405 -28.88 5.73 58.46
CA GLU A 405 -27.45 5.84 58.17
C GLU A 405 -27.16 5.53 56.69
N ALA A 406 -27.71 4.44 56.16
CA ALA A 406 -27.63 4.11 54.73
C ALA A 406 -28.23 5.22 53.85
N ARG A 407 -29.42 5.74 54.19
CA ARG A 407 -30.06 6.85 53.45
C ARG A 407 -29.26 8.15 53.51
N ASN A 408 -28.52 8.40 54.59
CA ASN A 408 -27.66 9.57 54.74
C ASN A 408 -26.33 9.40 53.98
N LEU A 409 -25.82 8.17 53.89
CA LEU A 409 -24.63 7.82 53.10
C LEU A 409 -24.92 7.77 51.60
N GLN A 410 -26.13 7.40 51.19
CA GLN A 410 -26.46 7.17 49.78
C GLN A 410 -26.18 8.39 48.87
N PRO A 411 -26.56 9.64 49.20
CA PRO A 411 -26.18 10.81 48.40
C PRO A 411 -24.67 11.08 48.31
N LEU A 412 -23.87 10.55 49.25
CA LEU A 412 -22.40 10.63 49.19
C LEU A 412 -21.83 9.53 48.28
N VAL A 413 -22.40 8.32 48.32
CA VAL A 413 -22.09 7.24 47.36
C VAL A 413 -22.47 7.66 45.95
N ASP A 414 -23.70 8.15 45.74
CA ASP A 414 -24.18 8.65 44.45
C ASP A 414 -23.26 9.76 43.89
N LEU A 415 -22.71 10.61 44.76
CA LEU A 415 -21.79 11.69 44.40
C LEU A 415 -20.36 11.19 44.08
N ASP A 416 -19.85 10.21 44.83
CA ASP A 416 -18.52 9.63 44.56
C ASP A 416 -18.55 8.70 43.34
N GLU A 417 -19.68 8.02 43.08
CA GLU A 417 -19.94 7.33 41.80
C GLU A 417 -20.01 8.33 40.63
N GLN A 418 -20.68 9.48 40.80
CA GLN A 418 -20.68 10.55 39.78
C GLN A 418 -19.28 11.09 39.50
N LYS A 419 -18.47 11.37 40.53
CA LYS A 419 -17.05 11.76 40.35
C LYS A 419 -16.27 10.67 39.63
N HIS A 420 -16.42 9.40 40.02
CA HIS A 420 -15.71 8.31 39.37
C HIS A 420 -16.10 8.14 37.90
N LEU A 421 -17.38 8.35 37.55
CA LEU A 421 -17.86 8.40 36.17
C LEU A 421 -17.33 9.62 35.41
N GLU A 422 -17.22 10.79 36.03
CA GLU A 422 -16.56 11.95 35.43
C GLU A 422 -15.07 11.71 35.20
N ASP A 423 -14.36 11.11 36.16
CA ASP A 423 -12.92 10.87 36.11
C ASP A 423 -12.59 9.80 35.07
N MET A 424 -13.36 8.71 34.98
CA MET A 424 -13.25 7.77 33.85
C MET A 424 -13.53 8.45 32.50
N LYS A 425 -14.43 9.44 32.44
CA LYS A 425 -14.67 10.23 31.21
C LYS A 425 -13.51 11.19 30.90
N LYS A 426 -12.84 11.76 31.90
CA LYS A 426 -11.60 12.57 31.75
C LYS A 426 -10.46 11.69 31.24
N ASP A 427 -10.18 10.57 31.92
CA ASP A 427 -9.19 9.57 31.52
C ASP A 427 -9.42 9.10 30.07
N TYR A 428 -10.67 8.84 29.67
CA TYR A 428 -11.00 8.46 28.30
C TYR A 428 -10.67 9.57 27.28
N ILE A 429 -11.03 10.82 27.57
CA ILE A 429 -10.70 11.97 26.72
C ILE A 429 -9.18 12.15 26.64
N GLU A 430 -8.46 12.12 27.76
CA GLU A 430 -6.99 12.27 27.79
C GLU A 430 -6.28 11.15 27.01
N ASN A 431 -6.80 9.91 27.05
CA ASN A 431 -6.31 8.83 26.20
C ASN A 431 -6.56 9.11 24.70
N LEU A 432 -7.74 9.61 24.31
CA LEU A 432 -8.03 9.99 22.92
C LEU A 432 -7.19 11.19 22.45
N GLU A 433 -6.95 12.18 23.31
CA GLU A 433 -6.07 13.31 23.00
C GLU A 433 -4.61 12.88 22.88
N SER A 434 -4.13 11.98 23.75
CA SER A 434 -2.80 11.38 23.66
C SER A 434 -2.63 10.59 22.35
N VAL A 435 -3.63 9.81 21.94
CA VAL A 435 -3.61 9.07 20.66
C VAL A 435 -3.66 10.04 19.47
N ARG A 436 -4.51 11.07 19.51
CA ARG A 436 -4.55 12.14 18.49
C ARG A 436 -3.17 12.78 18.34
N ASP A 437 -2.54 13.19 19.43
CA ASP A 437 -1.27 13.91 19.41
C ASP A 437 -0.09 13.02 18.98
N GLN A 438 -0.14 11.72 19.29
CA GLN A 438 0.80 10.73 18.73
C GLN A 438 0.62 10.58 17.21
N LYS A 439 -0.62 10.48 16.71
CA LYS A 439 -0.92 10.33 15.28
C LYS A 439 -0.67 11.63 14.50
N VAL A 440 -0.80 12.80 15.14
CA VAL A 440 -0.36 14.11 14.62
C VAL A 440 1.16 14.16 14.46
N LYS A 441 1.92 13.78 15.51
CA LYS A 441 3.40 13.71 15.42
C LYS A 441 3.87 12.73 14.34
N MET A 442 3.20 11.58 14.19
CA MET A 442 3.48 10.63 13.11
C MET A 442 3.34 11.28 11.72
N LEU A 443 2.34 12.14 11.51
CA LEU A 443 2.16 12.88 10.25
C LEU A 443 3.20 14.00 10.07
N GLU A 444 3.58 14.68 11.16
CA GLU A 444 4.66 15.69 11.17
C GLU A 444 6.02 15.03 10.82
N GLU A 445 6.32 13.85 11.38
CA GLU A 445 7.52 13.04 11.08
C GLU A 445 7.53 12.47 9.65
N GLU A 446 6.36 12.12 9.10
CA GLU A 446 6.18 11.74 7.69
C GLU A 446 6.29 12.93 6.72
N GLY A 447 6.44 14.17 7.21
CA GLY A 447 6.54 15.38 6.39
C GLY A 447 5.22 15.79 5.73
N VAL A 448 4.07 15.39 6.29
CA VAL A 448 2.75 15.81 5.79
C VAL A 448 2.55 17.31 6.06
N PRO A 449 2.17 18.13 5.06
CA PRO A 449 1.97 19.55 5.27
C PRO A 449 0.90 19.86 6.33
N GLU A 450 1.21 20.76 7.27
CA GLU A 450 0.35 21.11 8.42
C GLU A 450 -1.09 21.50 8.03
N LYS A 451 -1.28 22.09 6.84
CA LYS A 451 -2.59 22.36 6.24
C LYS A 451 -3.54 21.14 6.20
N TYR A 452 -2.99 19.92 6.13
CA TYR A 452 -3.75 18.68 6.11
C TYR A 452 -3.84 17.99 7.47
N ILE A 453 -3.02 18.42 8.44
CA ILE A 453 -3.02 17.97 9.84
C ILE A 453 -3.96 18.83 10.70
N THR A 454 -4.18 20.09 10.31
CA THR A 454 -4.99 21.09 11.03
C THR A 454 -6.42 20.59 11.35
N ASP A 455 -7.05 19.86 10.44
CA ASP A 455 -8.39 19.28 10.62
C ASP A 455 -8.40 18.28 11.81
N LEU A 456 -7.42 17.38 11.84
CA LEU A 456 -7.24 16.37 12.88
C LEU A 456 -6.84 17.00 14.23
N ARG A 457 -5.94 17.98 14.23
CA ARG A 457 -5.47 18.68 15.44
C ARG A 457 -6.61 19.39 16.18
N ASN A 458 -7.58 19.93 15.45
CA ASN A 458 -8.74 20.65 16.00
C ASN A 458 -9.95 19.75 16.30
N ARG A 459 -9.84 18.42 16.10
CA ARG A 459 -10.93 17.47 16.35
C ARG A 459 -11.27 17.43 17.83
N LYS A 460 -12.54 17.72 18.16
CA LYS A 460 -13.09 17.65 19.52
C LYS A 460 -13.84 16.34 19.74
N PHE A 461 -13.47 15.62 20.78
CA PHE A 461 -14.20 14.42 21.22
C PHE A 461 -15.47 14.82 21.97
N ARG A 462 -16.53 14.03 21.80
CA ARG A 462 -17.78 14.12 22.57
C ARG A 462 -18.16 12.70 22.98
N ILE A 463 -17.99 12.38 24.26
CA ILE A 463 -18.60 11.19 24.84
C ILE A 463 -20.12 11.43 24.90
N HIS A 464 -20.89 10.45 24.44
CA HIS A 464 -22.35 10.47 24.51
C HIS A 464 -22.89 9.90 25.84
#